data_AF-A0A0F9G1L3-F1
#
_entry.id   AF-A0A0F9G1L3-F1
#
_cell.length_a   1.000
_cell.length_b   1.000
_cell.length_c   1.000
_cell.angle_alpha   90.00
_cell.angle_beta   90.00
_cell.angle_gamma   90.00
#
_symmetry.space_group_name_H-M   'P 1'
#
loop_
_entity.id
_entity.type
_entity.pdbx_description
1 polymer ?
#
loop_
_entity_poly.entity_id
_entity_poly.type
_entity_poly.pdbx_seq_one_letter_code
_entity_poly.pdbx_strand_id
1 'polypeptide(L)'
;MKFRKKPVVVEAGQFLPDVRPWPKGVQRREIFDDHGEVINVIFSIVTIHSGQSVDLEPGDWVLLEPDGRHYYPCKPEIFEKTYERVEE
;
A
#
# COMPACT_ATOMS: atom_id res chain seq x y z
N MET A 1 17.55 -0.02 23.69
CA MET A 1 18.39 0.98 23.00
C MET A 1 17.51 1.92 22.18
N LYS A 2 17.93 3.17 21.94
CA LYS A 2 17.15 4.16 21.16
C LYS A 2 17.83 4.37 19.80
N PHE A 3 17.04 4.47 18.73
CA PHE A 3 17.51 4.65 17.36
C PHE A 3 16.76 5.82 16.71
N ARG A 4 17.40 6.48 15.73
CA ARG A 4 16.76 7.50 14.88
C ARG A 4 16.58 6.96 13.46
N LYS A 5 15.45 7.26 12.83
CA LYS A 5 15.23 6.98 11.40
C LYS A 5 16.21 7.85 10.59
N LYS A 6 16.78 7.30 9.52
CA LYS A 6 17.57 8.10 8.56
C LYS A 6 16.62 9.00 7.75
N PRO A 7 17.02 10.23 7.39
CA PRO A 7 16.26 11.05 6.45
C PRO A 7 16.32 10.35 5.09
N VAL A 8 15.16 9.96 4.55
CA VAL A 8 15.04 9.28 3.27
C VAL A 8 13.86 9.86 2.51
N VAL A 9 14.05 10.10 1.22
CA VAL A 9 12.96 10.37 0.27
C VAL A 9 12.39 9.02 -0.16
N VAL A 10 11.07 8.92 -0.25
CA VAL A 10 10.36 7.69 -0.64
C VAL A 10 9.48 7.95 -1.85
N GLU A 11 9.30 6.94 -2.68
CA GLU A 11 8.24 6.94 -3.69
C GLU A 11 6.96 6.39 -3.06
N ALA A 12 5.85 7.08 -3.28
CA ALA A 12 4.55 6.68 -2.73
C ALA A 12 3.42 7.03 -3.70
N GLY A 13 2.40 6.16 -3.76
CA GLY A 13 1.16 6.42 -4.48
C GLY A 13 -0.04 6.18 -3.58
N GLN A 14 -1.02 7.09 -3.60
CA GLN A 14 -2.26 6.89 -2.85
C GLN A 14 -3.17 5.90 -3.58
N PHE A 15 -3.68 4.92 -2.84
CA PHE A 15 -4.60 3.92 -3.34
C PHE A 15 -6.04 4.43 -3.29
N LEU A 16 -6.68 4.49 -4.45
CA LEU A 16 -8.11 4.75 -4.60
C LEU A 16 -8.69 3.63 -5.49
N PRO A 17 -9.68 2.85 -5.04
CA PRO A 17 -10.16 1.67 -5.76
C PRO A 17 -10.71 2.01 -7.15
N ASP A 18 -11.27 3.21 -7.31
CA ASP A 18 -11.91 3.67 -8.54
C ASP A 18 -10.96 4.43 -9.48
N VAL A 19 -9.71 4.70 -9.07
CA VAL A 19 -8.74 5.45 -9.87
C VAL A 19 -7.64 4.54 -10.38
N ARG A 20 -7.35 4.62 -11.68
CA ARG A 20 -6.27 3.86 -12.33
C ARG A 20 -5.20 4.79 -12.92
N PRO A 21 -3.95 4.31 -13.07
CA PRO A 21 -3.44 3.02 -12.56
C PRO A 21 -3.34 3.02 -11.03
N TRP A 22 -3.50 1.85 -10.40
CA TRP A 22 -3.22 1.72 -8.98
C TRP A 22 -1.71 1.80 -8.70
N PRO A 23 -1.31 2.14 -7.47
CA PRO A 23 0.07 2.00 -7.05
C PRO A 23 0.63 0.60 -7.34
N LYS A 24 1.93 0.52 -7.63
CA LYS A 24 2.60 -0.75 -7.90
C LYS A 24 2.48 -1.68 -6.68
N GLY A 25 2.35 -2.97 -6.93
CA GLY A 25 2.22 -3.99 -5.89
C GLY A 25 0.81 -4.23 -5.37
N VAL A 26 -0.16 -3.36 -5.70
CA VAL A 26 -1.58 -3.56 -5.36
C VAL A 26 -2.14 -4.75 -6.13
N GLN A 27 -2.71 -5.70 -5.39
CA GLN A 27 -3.42 -6.87 -5.91
C GLN A 27 -4.92 -6.70 -5.70
N ARG A 28 -5.71 -7.19 -6.66
CA ARG A 28 -7.16 -7.29 -6.56
C ARG A 28 -7.54 -8.76 -6.41
N ARG A 29 -8.37 -9.07 -5.42
CA ARG A 29 -8.94 -10.41 -5.23
C ARG A 29 -10.46 -10.31 -5.17
N GLU A 30 -11.12 -11.06 -6.03
CA GLU A 30 -12.57 -11.27 -5.95
C GLU A 30 -12.87 -12.41 -4.98
N ILE A 31 -13.88 -12.22 -4.14
CA ILE A 31 -14.45 -13.24 -3.29
C ILE A 31 -15.77 -13.67 -3.91
N PHE A 32 -15.90 -14.97 -4.10
CA PHE A 32 -17.06 -15.60 -4.72
C PHE A 32 -17.89 -16.34 -3.67
N ASP A 33 -19.19 -16.42 -3.88
CA ASP A 33 -20.06 -17.34 -3.14
C ASP A 33 -20.02 -18.76 -3.75
N ASP A 34 -20.82 -19.67 -3.17
CA ASP A 34 -20.92 -21.07 -3.61
C ASP A 34 -21.53 -21.22 -5.02
N HIS A 35 -22.14 -20.16 -5.56
CA HIS A 35 -22.71 -20.12 -6.90
C HIS A 35 -21.75 -19.52 -7.94
N GLY A 36 -20.59 -19.01 -7.50
CA GLY A 36 -19.60 -18.37 -8.36
C GLY A 36 -19.89 -16.89 -8.63
N GLU A 37 -20.77 -16.25 -7.87
CA GLU A 37 -21.06 -14.82 -7.97
C GLU A 37 -20.10 -14.03 -7.08
N VAL A 38 -19.62 -12.88 -7.57
CA VAL A 38 -18.71 -12.01 -6.80
C VAL A 38 -19.51 -11.30 -5.71
N ILE A 39 -19.20 -11.61 -4.46
CA ILE A 39 -19.83 -11.01 -3.29
C ILE A 39 -18.99 -9.89 -2.66
N ASN A 40 -17.68 -9.89 -2.91
CA ASN A 40 -16.79 -8.86 -2.39
C ASN A 40 -15.52 -8.74 -3.24
N VAL A 41 -14.86 -7.57 -3.18
CA VAL A 41 -13.56 -7.33 -3.79
C VAL A 41 -12.63 -6.77 -2.72
N ILE A 42 -11.50 -7.45 -2.51
CA ILE A 42 -10.46 -7.01 -1.59
C ILE A 42 -9.24 -6.55 -2.38
N PHE A 43 -8.63 -5.48 -1.89
CA PHE A 43 -7.34 -5.00 -2.37
C PHE A 43 -6.28 -5.27 -1.33
N SER A 44 -5.10 -5.70 -1.75
CA SER A 44 -4.03 -6.00 -0.81
C SER A 44 -2.64 -5.77 -1.39
N ILE A 45 -1.64 -5.71 -0.50
CA ILE A 45 -0.21 -5.75 -0.85
C ILE A 45 0.43 -6.95 -0.18
N VAL A 46 1.29 -7.62 -0.94
CA VAL A 46 2.17 -8.67 -0.40
C VAL A 46 3.43 -8.01 0.12
N THR A 47 3.63 -8.10 1.43
CA THR A 47 4.79 -7.54 2.13
C THR A 47 5.93 -8.55 2.22
N ILE A 48 7.14 -8.06 2.53
CA ILE A 48 8.36 -8.88 2.66
C ILE A 48 8.31 -9.90 3.82
N HIS A 49 7.38 -9.74 4.77
CA HIS A 49 7.23 -10.62 5.93
C HIS A 49 6.58 -11.95 5.51
N SER A 50 7.39 -12.84 4.92
CA SER A 50 6.98 -14.18 4.46
C SER A 50 5.81 -14.17 3.46
N GLY A 51 5.69 -13.11 2.66
CA GLY A 51 4.59 -12.96 1.71
C GLY A 51 3.24 -12.66 2.36
N GLN A 52 3.24 -12.11 3.59
CA GLN A 52 2.01 -11.68 4.25
C GLN A 52 1.27 -10.65 3.38
N SER A 53 0.00 -10.95 3.09
CA SER A 53 -0.94 -10.05 2.44
C SER A 53 -1.53 -9.11 3.48
N VAL A 54 -1.50 -7.81 3.21
CA VAL A 54 -2.15 -6.78 4.03
C VAL A 54 -3.22 -6.10 3.18
N ASP A 55 -4.44 -6.06 3.69
CA ASP A 55 -5.57 -5.46 2.99
C ASP A 55 -5.45 -3.92 2.99
N LEU A 56 -5.89 -3.31 1.89
CA LEU A 56 -5.89 -1.87 1.68
C LEU A 56 -7.29 -1.30 1.86
N GLU A 57 -7.33 -0.12 2.45
CA GLU A 57 -8.52 0.74 2.47
C GLU A 57 -8.35 1.91 1.49
N PRO A 58 -9.45 2.44 0.93
CA PRO A 58 -9.39 3.66 0.11
C PRO A 58 -8.70 4.80 0.87
N GLY A 59 -7.71 5.43 0.24
CA GLY A 59 -6.91 6.51 0.81
C GLY A 59 -5.57 6.07 1.39
N ASP A 60 -5.35 4.76 1.58
CA ASP A 60 -4.06 4.23 2.02
C ASP A 60 -2.94 4.61 1.04
N TRP A 61 -1.78 5.00 1.56
CA TRP A 61 -0.58 5.22 0.76
C TRP A 61 0.19 3.92 0.60
N VAL A 62 0.67 3.67 -0.61
CA VAL A 62 1.52 2.53 -0.95
C VAL A 62 2.93 3.05 -1.19
N LEU A 63 3.86 2.69 -0.29
CA LEU A 63 5.23 3.19 -0.30
C LEU A 63 6.16 2.11 -0.86
N LEU A 64 7.10 2.51 -1.71
CA LEU A 64 8.19 1.66 -2.18
C LEU A 64 9.22 1.47 -1.06
N GLU A 65 9.59 0.22 -0.78
CA GLU A 65 10.65 -0.08 0.17
C GLU A 65 12.03 0.29 -0.40
N PRO A 66 13.04 0.56 0.46
CA PRO A 66 14.39 0.92 0.01
C PRO A 66 15.09 -0.12 -0.89
N ASP A 67 14.58 -1.35 -0.97
CA ASP A 67 15.10 -2.38 -1.86
C ASP A 67 14.62 -2.25 -3.31
N GLY A 68 13.70 -1.31 -3.57
CA GLY A 68 13.14 -1.03 -4.89
C GLY A 68 12.22 -2.12 -5.44
N ARG A 69 11.81 -3.09 -4.62
CA ARG A 69 11.03 -4.26 -5.05
C ARG A 69 9.74 -4.43 -4.26
N HIS A 70 9.78 -4.22 -2.95
CA HIS A 70 8.62 -4.44 -2.09
C HIS A 70 7.88 -3.14 -1.80
N TYR A 71 6.63 -3.29 -1.35
CA TYR A 71 5.75 -2.20 -1.03
C TYR A 71 5.10 -2.41 0.33
N TYR A 72 4.74 -1.32 1.01
CA TYR A 72 3.99 -1.38 2.26
C TYR A 72 2.90 -0.31 2.30
N PRO A 73 1.74 -0.62 2.92
CA PRO A 73 0.70 0.37 3.14
C PRO A 73 1.06 1.31 4.30
N CYS A 74 0.60 2.55 4.22
CA CYS A 74 0.66 3.56 5.26
C CYS A 74 -0.67 4.31 5.31
N LYS A 75 -1.27 4.41 6.50
CA LYS A 75 -2.54 5.14 6.66
C LYS A 75 -2.36 6.63 6.32
N PRO A 76 -3.34 7.27 5.67
CA PRO A 76 -3.22 8.65 5.21
C PRO A 76 -2.78 9.63 6.32
N GLU A 77 -3.37 9.52 7.51
CA GLU A 77 -3.05 10.37 8.65
C GLU A 77 -1.66 10.12 9.23
N ILE A 78 -1.09 8.92 9.03
CA ILE A 78 0.30 8.62 9.40
C ILE A 78 1.23 9.18 8.32
N PHE A 79 0.87 9.02 7.05
CA PHE A 79 1.66 9.48 5.93
C PHE A 79 1.85 11.00 5.97
N GLU A 80 0.77 11.76 6.10
CA GLU A 80 0.79 13.23 6.16
C GLU A 80 1.60 13.78 7.35
N LYS A 81 1.63 13.05 8.48
CA LYS A 81 2.43 13.43 9.65
C LYS A 81 3.91 13.06 9.52
N THR A 82 4.25 12.15 8.62
CA THR A 82 5.58 11.56 8.51
C THR A 82 6.36 12.07 7.30
N TYR A 83 5.66 12.39 6.22
CA TYR A 83 6.25 12.73 4.94
C TYR A 83 5.73 14.08 4.46
N GLU A 84 6.66 14.88 3.93
CA GLU A 84 6.36 16.10 3.19
C GLU A 84 6.68 15.89 1.72
N ARG A 85 5.95 16.59 0.85
CA ARG A 85 6.24 16.55 -0.58
C ARG A 85 7.57 17.24 -0.83
N VAL A 86 8.48 16.55 -1.50
CA VAL A 86 9.69 17.16 -2.03
C VAL A 86 9.34 17.91 -3.32
N GLU A 87 9.75 19.17 -3.41
CA GLU A 87 9.76 19.91 -4.68
C GLU A 87 10.94 19.40 -5.53
N GLU A 88 10.73 19.28 -6.84
CA GLU A 88 11.74 18.83 -7.81
C GLU A 88 12.67 19.97 -8.23
#